data_AF-A0A529XNI2-F1
#
_entry.id   AF-A0A529XNI2-F1
#
_cell.length_a   1.000
_cell.length_b   1.000
_cell.length_c   1.000
_cell.angle_alpha   90.00
_cell.angle_beta   90.00
_cell.angle_gamma   90.00
#
_symmetry.space_group_name_H-M   'P 1'
#
loop_
_entity.id
_entity.type
_entity.pdbx_description
1 polymer ?
#
loop_
_entity_poly.entity_id
_entity_poly.type
_entity_poly.pdbx_seq_one_letter_code
_entity_poly.pdbx_strand_id
1 'polypeptide(L)'
;LYDVENVAIVHHVNNALKAHLLFQKDRDYIVRNGEIVIIDEFTGRMMPGRRYSEGLHQALEAKEHVQIQPENQTLASVTFQNYFRLYKKLAG
;
A
#
# COMPACT_ATOMS: atom_id res chain seq x y z
N LEU A 1 -17.40 13.93 11.91
CA LEU A 1 -16.11 13.58 11.28
C LEU A 1 -15.53 12.27 11.79
N TYR A 2 -15.49 12.03 13.11
CA TYR A 2 -15.12 10.74 13.70
C TYR A 2 -16.30 9.76 13.86
N ASP A 3 -17.38 9.98 13.12
CA ASP A 3 -18.50 9.04 13.09
C ASP A 3 -18.09 7.79 12.31
N VAL A 4 -18.57 6.61 12.71
CA VAL A 4 -18.14 5.32 12.15
C VAL A 4 -18.35 5.24 10.63
N GLU A 5 -19.39 5.92 10.12
CA GLU A 5 -19.67 6.01 8.69
C GLU A 5 -18.60 6.78 7.89
N ASN A 6 -17.85 7.67 8.53
CA ASN A 6 -16.88 8.54 7.88
C ASN A 6 -15.44 8.03 7.95
N VAL A 7 -15.20 6.86 8.57
CA VAL A 7 -13.85 6.31 8.78
C VAL A 7 -13.12 6.13 7.45
N ALA A 8 -13.81 5.65 6.41
CA ALA A 8 -13.24 5.49 5.08
C ALA A 8 -12.85 6.84 4.44
N ILE A 9 -13.70 7.85 4.57
CA ILE A 9 -13.43 9.20 4.03
C ILE A 9 -12.23 9.83 4.74
N VAL A 10 -12.18 9.73 6.07
CA VAL A 10 -11.06 10.23 6.87
C VAL A 10 -9.76 9.52 6.48
N HIS A 11 -9.80 8.21 6.22
CA HIS A 11 -8.65 7.44 5.74
C HIS A 11 -8.15 7.95 4.39
N HIS A 12 -9.05 8.15 3.42
CA HIS A 12 -8.70 8.68 2.10
C HIS A 12 -8.12 10.10 2.17
N VAL A 13 -8.72 11.00 2.97
CA VAL A 13 -8.22 12.36 3.15
C VAL A 13 -6.83 12.36 3.78
N ASN A 14 -6.62 11.54 4.82
CA ASN A 14 -5.30 11.40 5.44
C ASN A 14 -4.25 10.88 4.46
N ASN A 15 -4.60 9.89 3.62
CA ASN A 15 -3.68 9.37 2.62
C ASN A 15 -3.37 10.38 1.52
N ALA A 16 -4.38 11.14 1.06
CA ALA A 16 -4.18 12.21 0.08
C ALA A 16 -3.24 13.29 0.64
N LEU A 17 -3.43 13.69 1.90
CA LEU A 17 -2.59 14.68 2.58
C LEU A 17 -1.15 14.16 2.76
N LYS A 18 -0.98 12.91 3.20
CA LYS A 18 0.34 12.27 3.30
C LYS A 18 1.04 12.21 1.94
N ALA A 19 0.34 11.77 0.89
CA ALA A 19 0.90 11.72 -0.47
C ALA A 19 1.34 13.10 -0.98
N HIS A 20 0.67 14.19 -0.57
CA HIS A 20 1.03 15.55 -0.98
C HIS A 20 2.18 16.15 -0.16
N LEU A 21 2.19 15.93 1.16
CA LEU A 21 3.13 16.62 2.07
C LEU A 21 4.39 15.82 2.37
N LEU A 22 4.28 14.49 2.49
CA LEU A 22 5.38 13.64 2.94
C LEU A 22 6.16 13.02 1.78
N PHE A 23 5.54 12.88 0.61
CA PHE A 23 6.13 12.21 -0.55
C PHE A 23 6.44 13.20 -1.66
N GLN A 24 7.71 13.24 -2.06
CA GLN A 24 8.25 14.09 -3.11
C GLN A 24 8.61 13.25 -4.34
N LYS A 25 8.13 13.73 -5.49
CA LYS A 25 8.51 13.24 -6.80
C LYS A 25 10.01 13.45 -7.02
N ASP A 26 10.65 12.48 -7.67
CA ASP A 26 12.08 12.42 -7.98
C ASP A 26 13.01 12.26 -6.76
N ARG A 27 12.44 12.08 -5.57
CA ARG A 27 13.16 11.74 -4.34
C ARG A 27 12.70 10.42 -3.75
N ASP A 28 11.42 10.32 -3.41
CA ASP A 28 10.85 9.12 -2.75
C ASP A 28 10.27 8.14 -3.77
N TYR A 29 9.79 8.67 -4.90
CA TYR A 29 9.24 7.91 -6.01
C TYR A 29 9.45 8.64 -7.34
N ILE A 30 9.37 7.90 -8.43
CA ILE A 30 9.35 8.44 -9.79
C ILE A 30 8.13 7.94 -10.54
N VAL A 31 7.68 8.74 -11.52
CA VAL A 31 6.63 8.33 -12.46
C VAL A 31 7.30 7.85 -13.73
N ARG A 32 7.15 6.58 -14.07
CA ARG A 32 7.74 5.99 -15.29
C ARG A 32 6.69 5.16 -16.01
N ASN A 33 6.53 5.40 -17.32
CA ASN A 33 5.56 4.70 -18.17
C ASN A 33 4.11 4.75 -17.65
N GLY A 34 3.75 5.81 -16.91
CA GLY A 34 2.43 5.87 -16.26
C GLY A 34 2.29 4.89 -15.09
N GLU A 35 3.37 4.57 -14.39
CA GLU A 35 3.37 3.82 -13.13
C GLU A 35 4.26 4.51 -12.09
N ILE A 36 3.92 4.36 -10.81
CA ILE A 36 4.71 4.88 -9.70
C ILE A 36 5.73 3.83 -9.28
N VAL A 37 7.01 4.20 -9.38
CA VAL A 37 8.13 3.35 -8.94
C VAL A 37 8.76 3.97 -7.70
N ILE A 38 8.81 3.20 -6.63
CA ILE A 38 9.39 3.62 -5.35
C ILE A 38 10.91 3.63 -5.47
N ILE A 39 11.55 4.64 -4.88
CA ILE A 39 13.00 4.72 -4.72
C ILE A 39 13.35 4.32 -3.29
N ASP A 40 14.34 3.45 -3.14
CA ASP A 40 14.92 3.13 -1.83
C ASP A 40 15.75 4.32 -1.32
N GLU A 41 15.39 4.88 -0.17
CA GLU A 41 16.07 6.02 0.47
C GLU A 41 17.54 5.73 0.79
N PHE A 42 17.90 4.47 1.08
CA PHE A 42 19.27 4.11 1.47
C PHE A 42 20.19 3.89 0.27
N THR A 43 19.66 3.32 -0.81
CA THR A 43 20.48 2.89 -1.95
C THR A 43 20.24 3.70 -3.23
N GLY A 44 19.17 4.50 -3.28
CA GLY A 44 18.72 5.22 -4.47
C GLY A 44 18.22 4.29 -5.58
N ARG A 45 18.06 2.99 -5.31
CA ARG A 45 17.62 2.02 -6.32
C ARG A 45 16.12 2.09 -6.51
N MET A 46 15.71 1.96 -7.76
CA MET A 46 14.31 1.76 -8.12
C MET A 46 13.85 0.38 -7.66
N MET A 47 12.70 0.33 -6.97
CA MET A 47 12.04 -0.89 -6.52
C MET A 47 10.75 -1.12 -7.33
N PRO A 48 10.84 -1.59 -8.59
CA PRO A 48 9.67 -1.88 -9.41
C PRO A 48 8.82 -2.99 -8.77
N GLY A 49 7.50 -2.88 -8.89
CA GLY A 49 6.53 -3.83 -8.34
C GLY A 49 6.25 -3.70 -6.85
N ARG A 50 7.00 -2.86 -6.12
CA ARG A 50 6.70 -2.54 -4.71
C ARG A 50 5.65 -1.44 -4.65
N ARG A 51 4.61 -1.64 -3.84
CA ARG A 51 3.56 -0.64 -3.58
C ARG A 51 3.58 -0.21 -2.12
N TYR A 52 3.14 1.02 -1.86
CA TYR A 52 2.90 1.49 -0.50
C TYR A 52 1.59 0.90 0.02
N SER A 53 1.57 0.51 1.30
CA SER A 53 0.41 -0.09 1.94
C SER A 53 -0.69 0.94 2.28
N GLU A 54 -1.82 0.44 2.81
CA GLU A 54 -2.92 1.26 3.35
C GLU A 54 -3.61 2.15 2.31
N GLY A 55 -3.51 1.84 1.01
CA GLY A 55 -4.08 2.66 -0.06
C GLY A 55 -3.30 3.95 -0.33
N LEU A 56 -2.12 4.13 0.29
CA LEU A 56 -1.26 5.29 0.05
C LEU A 56 -0.75 5.32 -1.39
N HIS A 57 -0.47 4.15 -1.98
CA HIS A 57 0.00 4.07 -3.36
C HIS A 57 -1.06 4.55 -4.34
N GLN A 58 -2.33 4.24 -4.11
CA GLN A 58 -3.45 4.73 -4.91
C GLN A 58 -3.62 6.25 -4.76
N ALA A 59 -3.39 6.80 -3.57
CA ALA A 59 -3.41 8.25 -3.35
C ALA A 59 -2.28 8.97 -4.12
N LEU A 60 -1.10 8.34 -4.22
CA LEU A 60 0.01 8.82 -5.03
C LEU A 60 -0.29 8.73 -6.53
N GLU A 61 -0.88 7.62 -6.99
CA GLU A 61 -1.32 7.45 -8.39
C GLU A 61 -2.34 8.53 -8.77
N ALA A 62 -3.30 8.80 -7.88
CA ALA A 62 -4.28 9.87 -8.06
C ALA A 62 -3.64 11.27 -8.10
N LYS A 63 -2.67 11.54 -7.23
CA LYS A 63 -1.92 12.82 -7.18
C LYS A 63 -1.17 13.09 -8.48
N GLU A 64 -0.54 12.08 -9.07
CA GLU A 64 0.25 12.22 -10.30
C GLU A 64 -0.57 12.04 -11.59
N HIS A 65 -1.91 11.94 -11.48
CA HIS A 65 -2.82 11.68 -12.60
C HIS A 65 -2.49 10.39 -13.38
N VAL A 66 -2.00 9.39 -12.65
CA VAL A 66 -1.66 8.07 -13.18
C VAL A 66 -2.88 7.15 -13.06
N GLN A 67 -2.95 6.12 -13.91
CA GLN A 67 -4.00 5.11 -13.82
C GLN A 67 -3.90 4.36 -12.48
N ILE A 68 -4.94 4.47 -11.66
CA ILE A 68 -5.00 3.82 -10.36
C ILE A 68 -5.18 2.32 -10.57
N GLN A 69 -4.24 1.51 -10.09
CA GLN A 69 -4.38 0.06 -10.19
C GLN A 69 -5.09 -0.49 -8.95
N PRO A 70 -6.06 -1.40 -9.11
CA PRO A 70 -6.74 -2.02 -7.98
C PRO A 70 -5.75 -2.79 -7.11
N GLU A 71 -5.86 -2.63 -5.79
CA GLU A 71 -5.05 -3.38 -4.83
C GLU A 71 -5.86 -4.56 -4.30
N ASN A 72 -5.31 -5.77 -4.40
CA ASN A 72 -5.92 -6.95 -3.79
C ASN A 72 -5.57 -6.98 -2.31
N GLN A 73 -6.55 -6.74 -1.44
CA GLN A 73 -6.35 -6.77 0.01
C GLN A 73 -6.34 -8.22 0.51
N THR A 74 -5.24 -8.63 1.13
CA THR A 74 -5.20 -9.92 1.84
C THR A 74 -5.85 -9.75 3.21
N LEU A 75 -7.08 -10.25 3.38
CA LEU A 75 -7.83 -10.14 4.64
C LEU A 75 -7.33 -11.09 5.72
N ALA A 76 -6.88 -12.29 5.31
CA ALA A 76 -6.36 -13.30 6.21
C ALA A 76 -5.27 -14.10 5.50
N SER A 77 -4.23 -14.46 6.25
CA SER A 77 -3.18 -15.37 5.78
C SER A 77 -2.77 -16.29 6.92
N VAL A 78 -2.61 -17.58 6.62
CA VAL A 78 -2.10 -18.57 7.56
C VAL A 78 -1.22 -19.54 6.78
N THR A 79 -0.04 -19.86 7.32
CA THR A 79 0.80 -20.89 6.73
C THR A 79 0.24 -22.27 7.06
N PHE A 80 0.45 -23.26 6.20
CA PHE A 80 0.01 -24.63 6.48
C PHE A 80 0.57 -25.14 7.82
N GLN A 81 1.83 -24.84 8.13
CA GLN A 81 2.46 -25.22 9.40
C GLN A 81 1.71 -24.64 10.60
N ASN A 82 1.32 -23.37 10.56
CA ASN A 82 0.58 -22.72 11.64
C ASN A 82 -0.87 -23.22 11.70
N TYR A 83 -1.49 -23.46 10.54
CA TYR A 83 -2.85 -23.98 10.46
C TYR A 83 -2.96 -25.37 11.09
N PHE A 84 -2.03 -26.28 10.78
CA PHE A 84 -2.03 -27.64 11.35
C PHE A 84 -1.74 -27.69 12.85
N ARG A 85 -1.03 -26.69 13.41
CA ARG A 85 -0.80 -26.57 14.86
C ARG A 85 -2.07 -26.27 15.67
N LEU A 86 -3.15 -25.83 15.02
CA LEU A 86 -4.42 -25.53 15.69
C LEU A 86 -5.20 -26.79 16.09
N TYR A 87 -4.88 -27.96 15.51
CA TYR A 87 -5.57 -29.20 15.81
C TYR A 87 -5.08 -29.82 17.13
N LYS A 88 -6.00 -30.22 18.00
CA LYS A 88 -5.68 -30.91 19.28
C LYS A 88 -4.94 -32.24 19.08
N LYS A 89 -5.15 -32.89 17.94
CA LYS A 89 -4.45 -34.10 17.52
C LYS A 89 -4.19 -33.98 16.03
N LEU A 90 -2.93 -34.12 15.64
CA LEU A 90 -2.48 -34.15 14.26
C LEU A 90 -1.81 -35.51 14.02
N ALA A 91 -2.18 -36.19 12.94
CA ALA A 91 -1.58 -37.46 12.51
C ALA A 91 -1.46 -37.46 10.99
N GLY A 92 -0.48 -38.20 10.48
CA GLY A 92 -0.19 -38.38 9.05
C GLY A 92 0.18 -39.82 8.76
#